data_AF-A0A2D8R5S4-F1
#
_entry.id   AF-A0A2D8R5S4-F1
#
_cell.length_a   1.000
_cell.length_b   1.000
_cell.length_c   1.000
_cell.angle_alpha   90.00
_cell.angle_beta   90.00
_cell.angle_gamma   90.00
#
_symmetry.space_group_name_H-M   'P 1'
#
loop_
_entity.id
_entity.type
_entity.pdbx_description
1 polymer ?
#
loop_
_entity_poly.entity_id
_entity_poly.type
_entity_poly.pdbx_seq_one_letter_code
_entity_poly.pdbx_strand_id
1 'polypeptide(L)' 'MTLSCSNCGNEKSFLVKTFRMHVVHLEDSRLEVSEESQPAVLEVLCDECETELNMADFEEPLRREVLLTVGSR' A
#
# COMPACT_ATOMS: atom_id res chain seq x y z
N MET A 1 -8.84 7.44 15.75
CA MET A 1 -9.08 6.00 15.98
C MET A 1 -7.76 5.27 15.75
N THR A 2 -7.47 4.24 16.55
CA THR A 2 -6.33 3.33 16.34
C THR A 2 -6.83 2.13 15.54
N LEU A 3 -6.22 1.88 14.38
CA LEU A 3 -6.41 0.64 13.64
C LEU A 3 -5.89 -0.51 14.51
N SER A 4 -6.69 -1.56 14.73
CA SER A 4 -6.28 -2.74 15.48
C SER A 4 -6.62 -4.03 14.73
N CYS A 5 -5.74 -5.01 14.82
CA CYS A 5 -5.99 -6.34 14.29
C CYS A 5 -6.96 -7.09 15.22
N SER A 6 -8.09 -7.55 14.68
CA SER A 6 -9.10 -8.31 15.43
C SER A 6 -8.63 -9.70 15.86
N ASN A 7 -7.57 -10.23 15.26
CA ASN A 7 -7.06 -11.58 15.53
C ASN A 7 -6.01 -11.61 16.66
N CYS A 8 -5.02 -10.70 16.64
CA CYS A 8 -3.94 -10.69 17.65
C CYS A 8 -3.90 -9.42 18.53
N GLY A 9 -4.70 -8.40 18.22
CA GLY A 9 -4.74 -7.15 18.99
C GLY A 9 -3.61 -6.17 18.67
N ASN A 10 -2.81 -6.40 17.63
CA ASN A 10 -1.78 -5.46 17.20
C ASN A 10 -2.38 -4.11 16.74
N GLU A 11 -1.80 -3.00 17.19
CA GLU A 11 -2.25 -1.63 16.90
C GLU A 11 -1.13 -0.73 16.34
N LYS A 12 0.07 -1.28 16.10
CA LYS A 12 1.28 -0.48 15.86
C LYS A 12 1.74 -0.47 14.41
N SER A 13 1.82 -1.64 13.80
CA SER A 13 2.43 -1.81 12.47
C SER A 13 1.61 -2.75 11.62
N PHE A 14 1.56 -2.45 10.33
CA PHE A 14 0.78 -3.20 9.35
C PHE A 14 1.56 -3.25 8.05
N LEU A 15 1.42 -4.35 7.31
CA LEU A 15 1.97 -4.50 5.97
C LEU A 15 0.96 -3.96 4.97
N VAL A 16 1.40 -3.10 4.04
CA VAL A 16 0.57 -2.63 2.94
C VAL A 16 1.17 -3.18 1.65
N LYS A 17 0.45 -4.07 0.99
CA LYS A 17 0.82 -4.58 -0.33
C LYS A 17 0.31 -3.62 -1.38
N THR A 18 1.22 -3.15 -2.23
CA THR A 18 0.89 -2.23 -3.32
C THR A 18 1.29 -2.77 -4.67
N PHE A 19 0.64 -2.25 -5.69
CA PHE A 19 0.97 -2.47 -7.08
C PHE A 19 1.21 -1.13 -7.77
N ARG A 20 2.30 -1.07 -8.52
CA ARG A 20 2.70 0.12 -9.28
C ARG A 20 3.17 -0.32 -10.65
N MET A 21 2.72 0.40 -11.66
CA MET A 21 3.10 0.15 -13.06
C MET A 21 4.02 1.25 -13.55
N HIS A 22 5.00 0.85 -14.35
CA HIS A 22 5.94 1.76 -15.00
C HIS A 22 5.84 1.55 -16.51
N VAL A 23 5.81 2.65 -17.26
CA VAL A 23 6.02 2.60 -18.71
C VAL A 23 7.52 2.65 -18.95
N VAL A 24 8.03 1.66 -19.68
CA VAL A 24 9.46 1.53 -20.01
C VAL A 24 9.67 1.59 -21.51
N HIS A 25 10.70 2.33 -21.93
CA HIS A 25 11.18 2.39 -23.29
C HIS A 25 12.53 1.68 -23.39
N LEU A 26 12.75 0.93 -24.47
CA LEU A 26 14.01 0.27 -24.77
C LEU A 26 14.59 0.87 -26.04
N GLU A 27 15.69 1.61 -25.92
CA GLU A 27 16.39 2.24 -27.04
C GLU A 27 17.89 1.92 -26.95
N ASP A 28 18.48 1.43 -28.04
CA ASP A 28 19.92 1.08 -28.12
C ASP A 28 20.45 0.26 -26.94
N SER A 29 19.66 -0.72 -26.49
CA SER A 29 19.94 -1.58 -25.31
C SER A 29 19.94 -0.86 -23.94
N ARG A 30 19.36 0.34 -23.86
CA ARG A 30 19.12 1.09 -22.62
C ARG A 30 17.63 1.09 -22.28
N LEU A 31 17.32 0.82 -21.02
CA LEU A 31 15.97 0.89 -20.48
C LEU A 31 15.75 2.26 -19.84
N GLU A 32 14.71 2.97 -20.25
CA GLU A 32 14.30 4.26 -19.67
C GLU A 32 12.87 4.17 -19.14
N VAL A 33 12.61 4.74 -17.97
CA VAL A 33 11.27 4.83 -17.38
C VAL A 33 10.69 6.20 -17.72
N SER A 34 9.53 6.24 -18.37
CA SER A 34 8.89 7.49 -18.80
C SER A 34 7.72 7.92 -17.93
N GLU A 35 6.94 6.96 -17.45
CA GLU A 35 5.74 7.23 -16.64
C GLU A 35 5.61 6.22 -15.51
N GLU A 36 4.93 6.65 -14.45
CA GLU A 36 4.70 5.87 -13.25
C GLU A 36 3.26 6.07 -12.78
N SER A 37 2.55 4.96 -12.54
CA SER A 37 1.20 5.02 -12.00
C SER A 37 1.24 5.39 -10.51
N GLN A 38 0.16 6.00 -10.01
CA GLN A 38 -0.05 6.02 -8.56
C GLN A 38 -0.11 4.58 -8.02
N PRO A 39 0.43 4.30 -6.82
CA PRO A 39 0.27 2.99 -6.20
C PRO A 39 -1.20 2.65 -5.98
N ALA A 40 -1.59 1.46 -6.42
CA ALA A 40 -2.81 0.83 -5.95
C ALA A 40 -2.48 0.05 -4.68
N VAL A 41 -3.28 0.24 -3.61
CA VAL A 41 -3.23 -0.64 -2.44
C VAL A 41 -4.06 -1.88 -2.75
N LEU A 42 -3.44 -3.05 -2.65
CA LEU A 42 -4.08 -4.34 -2.90
C LEU A 42 -4.62 -4.95 -1.62
N GLU A 43 -3.78 -5.02 -0.58
CA GLU A 43 -4.10 -5.68 0.68
C GLU A 43 -3.43 -4.92 1.83
N VAL A 44 -4.07 -4.92 3.00
CA VAL A 44 -3.47 -4.50 4.26
C VAL A 44 -3.47 -5.70 5.19
N LEU A 45 -2.31 -6.05 5.74
CA LEU A 45 -2.14 -7.22 6.61
C LEU A 45 -1.59 -6.81 7.97
N CYS A 46 -1.97 -7.53 9.01
CA CYS A 46 -1.26 -7.49 10.27
C CYS A 46 0.15 -8.07 10.06
N ASP A 47 1.18 -7.36 10.51
CA ASP A 47 2.57 -7.84 10.41
C ASP A 47 2.89 -8.97 11.39
N GLU A 48 2.15 -9.09 12.49
CA GLU A 48 2.37 -10.14 13.50
C GLU A 48 1.74 -11.49 13.14
N CYS A 49 0.52 -11.48 12.60
CA CYS A 49 -0.26 -12.70 12.39
C CYS A 49 -0.79 -12.86 10.95
N GLU A 50 -0.37 -11.99 10.03
CA GLU A 50 -0.73 -12.02 8.60
C GLU A 50 -2.23 -11.94 8.31
N THR A 51 -3.07 -11.65 9.32
CA THR A 51 -4.50 -11.47 9.15
C THR A 51 -4.77 -10.25 8.27
N GLU A 52 -5.59 -10.43 7.25
CA GLU A 52 -6.00 -9.35 6.36
C GLU A 52 -6.96 -8.39 7.06
N LEU A 53 -6.72 -7.09 6.88
CA LEU A 53 -7.57 -6.01 7.32
C LEU A 53 -8.26 -5.41 6.11
N ASN A 54 -9.58 -5.32 6.17
CA ASN A 54 -10.35 -4.71 5.10
C ASN A 54 -10.23 -3.18 5.15
N MET A 55 -9.54 -2.61 4.17
CA MET A 55 -9.33 -1.16 4.05
C MET A 55 -10.64 -0.37 3.95
N ALA A 56 -11.74 -0.99 3.52
CA ALA A 56 -13.07 -0.38 3.48
C ALA A 56 -13.64 -0.10 4.88
N ASP A 57 -13.13 -0.76 5.91
CA ASP A 57 -13.53 -0.55 7.31
C ASP A 57 -12.73 0.57 7.97
N PHE A 58 -11.68 1.07 7.30
CA PHE A 58 -10.89 2.19 7.81
C PHE A 58 -11.66 3.48 7.65
N GLU A 59 -11.52 4.38 8.61
CA GLU A 59 -12.08 5.73 8.50
C GLU A 59 -11.47 6.47 7.32
N GLU A 60 -12.27 7.31 6.66
CA GLU A 60 -11.86 8.02 5.44
C GLU A 60 -10.55 8.82 5.62
N PRO A 61 -10.33 9.56 6.73
CA PRO A 61 -9.07 10.27 6.93
C PRO A 61 -7.85 9.35 6.97
N LEU A 62 -7.97 8.22 7.68
CA LEU A 62 -6.89 7.23 7.79
C LEU A 62 -6.64 6.54 6.44
N ARG A 63 -7.70 6.17 5.73
CA ARG A 63 -7.59 5.57 4.39
C ARG A 63 -6.84 6.49 3.43
N ARG A 64 -7.17 7.78 3.45
CA ARG A 64 -6.49 8.80 2.64
C ARG A 64 -5.03 8.96 3.04
N GLU A 65 -4.74 8.98 4.34
CA GLU A 65 -3.37 9.06 4.85
C GLU A 65 -2.51 7.87 4.42
N VAL A 66 -3.05 6.65 4.44
CA VAL A 66 -2.37 5.45 3.92
C VAL A 66 -2.04 5.61 2.44
N LEU A 67 -3.02 6.00 1.61
CA LEU A 67 -2.80 6.20 0.16
C LEU A 67 -1.74 7.27 -0.13
N LEU A 68 -1.75 8.39 0.60
CA LEU A 68 -0.78 9.46 0.43
C LEU A 68 0.62 9.05 0.87
N THR A 69 0.73 8.43 2.04
CA THR A 69 2.02 8.01 2.62
C THR A 69 2.69 6.91 1.80
N VAL A 70 1.92 5.96 1.30
CA VAL A 70 2.45 4.90 0.42
C VAL A 70 2.67 5.43 -1.01
N GLY A 71 1.88 6.42 -1.43
CA GLY A 71 1.98 7.12 -2.71
C GLY A 71 3.19 8.03 -2.86
N SER A 72 3.73 8.58 -1.77
CA SER A 72 4.74 9.64 -1.79
C SER A 72 6.18 9.18 -2.04
N ARG A 73 6.38 7.92 -2.46
CA ARG A 73 7.70 7.32 -2.68
C ARG A 73 7.99 7.14 -4.15
#